data_AF-A0A8F9RJP1-F1
#
_entry.id   AF-A0A8F9RJP1-F1
#
_cell.length_a   1.000
_cell.length_b   1.000
_cell.length_c   1.000
_cell.angle_alpha   90.00
_cell.angle_beta   90.00
_cell.angle_gamma   90.00
#
_symmetry.space_group_name_H-M   'P 1'
#
loop_
_entity.id
_entity.type
_entity.pdbx_description
1 polymer ?
#
loop_
_entity_poly.entity_id
_entity_poly.type
_entity_poly.pdbx_seq_one_letter_code
_entity_poly.pdbx_strand_id
1 'polypeptide(L)'
;MNHLKTGTAFFGQGSYKNYKYNGKELQETGMYDYGARFYMPDIGRWGVVDQLAEKHPELNPMIYANSNPIRFVDPNGMDWFEASNGDITWRDDVTAKNHKDKGVLQKGQTYRGTYYERTKTWDNKKHKGLVLETYHTYKKMDYSRAKEMSVEIDGEMRNSKIGDVDVRLNVTFENGKIKTLGSYDGVAGGFGNGAPENGEYTVDSYQDRGPKGWYIKGMNRDGIGFSYNLNPQFDTGRSLLRIHADGNKEGTRGCIGMSGDKIVLTTSTNTRNRMMKTGGPVSANINIKNNPNNNGRSGAKIPNVNE
;
A
#
# COMPACT_ATOMS: atom_id res chain seq x y z
N MET A 1 20.17 5.38 45.40
CA MET A 1 21.36 5.96 44.72
C MET A 1 21.41 5.41 43.31
N ASN A 2 21.10 6.23 42.30
CA ASN A 2 21.20 5.85 40.89
C ASN A 2 22.67 5.92 40.44
N HIS A 3 23.16 4.84 39.86
CA HIS A 3 24.58 4.61 39.54
C HIS A 3 25.00 5.12 38.15
N LEU A 4 24.29 6.11 37.60
CA LEU A 4 24.67 6.77 36.34
C LEU A 4 24.70 8.28 36.56
N LYS A 5 25.74 8.73 37.26
CA LYS A 5 26.20 10.12 37.24
C LYS A 5 27.44 10.20 36.36
N THR A 6 27.24 10.47 35.07
CA THR A 6 28.13 11.31 34.26
C THR A 6 27.39 11.70 32.98
N GLY A 7 27.32 13.01 32.73
CA GLY A 7 26.75 13.56 31.50
C GLY A 7 25.50 14.40 31.75
N THR A 8 25.71 15.71 31.81
CA THR A 8 24.70 16.76 31.61
C THR A 8 23.66 16.37 30.56
N ALA A 9 22.44 16.05 30.99
CA ALA A 9 21.29 15.98 30.11
C ALA A 9 20.08 16.55 30.83
N PHE A 10 19.90 17.87 30.68
CA PHE A 10 18.56 18.42 30.64
C PHE A 10 17.86 17.76 29.45
N PHE A 11 17.10 16.70 29.71
CA PHE A 11 16.26 16.08 28.69
C PHE A 11 15.07 17.01 28.48
N GLY A 12 15.12 17.82 27.43
CA GLY A 12 14.03 18.69 27.03
C GLY A 12 12.74 17.90 26.83
N GLN A 13 11.65 18.46 27.33
CA GLN A 13 10.28 17.98 27.15
C GLN A 13 10.01 17.81 25.64
N GLY A 14 9.78 16.57 25.19
CA GLY A 14 9.33 16.26 23.81
C GLY A 14 10.37 15.71 22.80
N SER A 15 11.49 15.12 23.23
CA SER A 15 12.47 14.52 22.31
C SER A 15 12.24 13.01 22.06
N TYR A 16 12.42 12.56 20.80
CA TYR A 16 12.43 11.17 20.27
C TYR A 16 13.35 10.15 21.00
N LYS A 17 13.97 10.51 22.13
CA LYS A 17 14.96 9.71 22.88
C LYS A 17 14.37 8.87 24.02
N ASN A 18 13.05 8.79 24.16
CA ASN A 18 12.41 7.98 25.20
C ASN A 18 12.44 6.48 24.90
N TYR A 19 12.63 6.05 23.65
CA TYR A 19 12.70 4.63 23.29
C TYR A 19 14.10 4.07 23.52
N LYS A 20 14.25 3.07 24.40
CA LYS A 20 15.55 2.45 24.72
C LYS A 20 15.50 0.92 24.68
N TYR A 21 15.50 0.25 25.83
CA TYR A 21 15.50 -1.20 25.93
C TYR A 21 14.31 -1.80 25.16
N ASN A 22 14.59 -2.76 24.27
CA ASN A 22 13.63 -3.41 23.36
C ASN A 22 12.76 -2.45 22.54
N GLY A 23 13.25 -1.24 22.26
CA GLY A 23 12.50 -0.22 21.54
C GLY A 23 11.22 0.22 22.25
N LYS A 24 11.17 0.07 23.59
CA LYS A 24 10.04 0.49 24.43
C LYS A 24 10.29 1.88 25.03
N GLU A 25 9.20 2.62 25.23
CA GLU A 25 9.25 3.96 25.79
C GLU A 25 9.58 3.89 27.29
N LEU A 26 10.63 4.60 27.70
CA LEU A 26 11.00 4.80 29.09
C LEU A 26 10.17 5.96 29.65
N GLN A 27 9.33 5.67 30.63
CA GLN A 27 8.53 6.65 31.34
C GLN A 27 9.38 7.46 32.33
N GLU A 28 8.87 8.62 32.75
CA GLU A 28 9.50 9.47 33.78
C GLU A 28 9.72 8.73 35.11
N THR A 29 8.91 7.69 35.36
CA THR A 29 9.00 6.80 36.52
C THR A 29 10.17 5.82 36.47
N GLY A 30 10.91 5.75 35.36
CA GLY A 30 12.01 4.81 35.15
C GLY A 30 11.57 3.42 34.65
N MET A 31 10.27 3.22 34.40
CA MET A 31 9.72 1.97 33.88
C MET A 31 9.56 2.02 32.37
N TYR A 32 9.69 0.87 31.70
CA TYR A 32 9.42 0.74 30.27
C TYR A 32 7.95 0.39 30.02
N ASP A 33 7.30 1.13 29.14
CA ASP A 33 5.94 0.85 28.70
C ASP A 33 5.93 -0.26 27.63
N TYR A 34 5.43 -1.44 28.00
CA TYR A 34 5.20 -2.57 27.10
C TYR A 34 3.71 -2.69 26.69
N GLY A 35 2.89 -1.70 27.03
CA GLY A 35 1.47 -1.62 26.72
C GLY A 35 0.58 -2.20 27.80
N ALA A 36 0.61 -3.53 27.92
CA ALA A 36 -0.22 -4.21 28.91
C ALA A 36 0.31 -4.02 30.35
N ARG A 37 1.62 -3.79 30.48
CA ARG A 37 2.35 -3.73 31.75
C ARG A 37 3.55 -2.80 31.65
N PHE A 38 3.94 -2.26 32.79
CA PHE A 38 5.22 -1.55 32.94
C PHE A 38 6.31 -2.53 33.36
N TYR A 39 7.39 -2.59 32.59
CA TYR A 39 8.59 -3.37 32.91
C TYR A 39 9.52 -2.53 33.79
N MET A 40 9.94 -3.10 34.92
CA MET A 40 10.91 -2.50 35.83
C MET A 40 12.30 -3.06 35.53
N PRO A 41 13.14 -2.34 34.77
CA PRO A 41 14.46 -2.84 34.36
C PRO A 41 15.38 -3.09 35.56
N ASP A 42 15.23 -2.29 36.62
CA ASP A 42 16.03 -2.31 37.86
C ASP A 42 15.99 -3.67 38.57
N ILE A 43 14.85 -4.36 38.48
CA ILE A 43 14.60 -5.65 39.14
C ILE A 43 14.30 -6.78 38.13
N GLY A 44 14.32 -6.46 36.83
CA GLY A 44 14.11 -7.42 35.76
C GLY A 44 12.72 -8.08 35.73
N ARG A 45 11.66 -7.38 36.15
CA ARG A 45 10.30 -7.94 36.34
C ARG A 45 9.20 -6.98 35.91
N TRP A 46 7.97 -7.47 35.83
CA TRP A 46 6.78 -6.62 35.68
C TRP A 46 6.47 -5.88 36.98
N GLY A 47 5.98 -4.64 36.88
CA GLY A 47 5.50 -3.88 38.04
C GLY A 47 4.14 -4.33 38.58
N VAL A 48 3.43 -5.21 37.84
CA VAL A 48 2.12 -5.76 38.20
C VAL A 48 2.06 -7.25 37.83
N VAL A 49 1.10 -7.96 38.41
CA VAL A 49 0.78 -9.36 38.10
C VAL A 49 0.36 -9.49 36.63
N ASP A 50 0.85 -10.54 35.95
CA ASP A 50 0.42 -10.93 34.61
C ASP A 50 -1.08 -11.25 34.60
N GLN A 51 -1.85 -10.63 33.71
CA GLN A 51 -3.27 -10.95 33.52
C GLN A 51 -3.49 -12.40 33.08
N LEU A 52 -2.45 -13.06 32.55
CA LEU A 52 -2.45 -14.47 32.16
C LEU A 52 -1.78 -15.38 33.19
N ALA A 53 -1.50 -14.89 34.42
CA ALA A 53 -0.86 -15.68 35.47
C ALA A 53 -1.60 -17.01 35.74
N GLU A 54 -2.94 -17.00 35.70
CA GLU A 54 -3.75 -18.21 35.92
C GLU A 54 -3.58 -19.27 34.82
N LYS A 55 -3.16 -18.87 33.61
CA LYS A 55 -2.87 -19.81 32.50
C LYS A 55 -1.49 -20.43 32.60
N HIS A 56 -0.61 -19.85 33.41
CA HIS A 56 0.76 -20.28 33.64
C HIS A 56 1.05 -20.40 35.14
N PRO A 57 0.33 -21.26 35.88
CA PRO A 57 0.52 -21.42 37.32
C PRO A 57 1.94 -21.89 37.68
N GLU A 58 2.65 -22.49 36.74
CA GLU A 58 4.06 -22.91 36.87
C GLU A 58 5.05 -21.74 36.82
N LEU A 59 4.64 -20.57 36.35
CA LEU A 59 5.48 -19.38 36.22
C LEU A 59 5.19 -18.37 37.34
N ASN A 60 6.23 -17.64 37.73
CA ASN A 60 6.04 -16.53 38.66
C ASN A 60 5.20 -15.42 37.95
N PRO A 61 4.10 -14.94 38.55
CA PRO A 61 3.19 -13.98 37.91
C PRO A 61 3.80 -12.63 37.53
N MET A 62 5.03 -12.34 37.96
CA MET A 62 5.74 -11.09 37.66
C MET A 62 7.00 -11.30 36.80
N ILE A 63 7.21 -12.51 36.28
CA ILE A 63 8.41 -12.84 35.51
C ILE A 63 8.42 -12.14 34.15
N TYR A 64 9.57 -11.54 33.80
CA TYR A 64 9.81 -11.02 32.46
C TYR A 64 10.59 -12.05 31.63
N ALA A 65 10.16 -12.25 30.37
CA ALA A 65 10.90 -13.06 29.38
C ALA A 65 11.32 -14.46 29.86
N ASN A 66 10.52 -15.10 30.74
CA ASN A 66 10.83 -16.39 31.37
C ASN A 66 12.26 -16.45 31.98
N SER A 67 12.70 -15.35 32.63
CA SER A 67 14.05 -15.20 33.18
C SER A 67 15.19 -15.34 32.17
N ASN A 68 14.93 -15.23 30.86
CA ASN A 68 15.96 -15.22 29.83
C ASN A 68 15.78 -14.05 28.85
N PRO A 69 16.03 -12.81 29.32
CA PRO A 69 15.84 -11.59 28.54
C PRO A 69 16.90 -11.36 27.45
N ILE A 70 17.95 -12.20 27.40
CA ILE A 70 18.95 -12.22 26.32
C ILE A 70 18.40 -12.94 25.10
N ARG A 71 17.66 -14.03 25.32
CA ARG A 71 17.09 -14.87 24.25
C ARG A 71 15.65 -14.47 23.90
N PHE A 72 14.90 -13.93 24.85
CA PHE A 72 13.49 -13.60 24.68
C PHE A 72 13.21 -12.14 24.96
N VAL A 73 12.48 -11.52 24.04
CA VAL A 73 11.81 -10.23 24.25
C VAL A 73 10.33 -10.54 24.38
N ASP A 74 9.65 -10.01 25.41
CA ASP A 74 8.19 -10.01 25.45
C ASP A 74 7.73 -8.87 24.55
N PRO A 75 7.19 -9.13 23.34
CA PRO A 75 6.85 -8.07 22.42
C PRO A 75 5.67 -7.25 22.97
N ASN A 76 4.74 -7.92 23.67
CA ASN A 76 3.40 -7.53 24.15
C ASN A 76 2.36 -8.71 24.15
N GLY A 77 2.80 -9.96 23.94
CA GLY A 77 2.05 -11.19 24.25
C GLY A 77 0.85 -11.60 23.40
N MET A 78 0.43 -10.83 22.38
CA MET A 78 -0.79 -11.11 21.60
C MET A 78 -0.74 -10.40 20.24
N ASP A 79 -1.37 -10.94 19.19
CA ASP A 79 -1.18 -10.49 17.81
C ASP A 79 -2.47 -10.46 16.95
N TRP A 80 -2.45 -9.67 15.86
CA TRP A 80 -3.50 -9.69 14.85
C TRP A 80 -3.39 -10.92 13.94
N PHE A 81 -4.55 -11.45 13.58
CA PHE A 81 -4.67 -12.56 12.65
C PHE A 81 -5.79 -12.29 11.64
N GLU A 82 -5.63 -12.80 10.43
CA GLU A 82 -6.63 -12.77 9.36
C GLU A 82 -7.31 -14.12 9.19
N ALA A 83 -8.61 -14.16 9.46
CA ALA A 83 -9.46 -15.32 9.31
C ALA A 83 -9.61 -15.74 7.85
N SER A 84 -10.03 -16.99 7.65
CA SER A 84 -10.20 -17.57 6.31
C SER A 84 -11.25 -16.83 5.47
N ASN A 85 -12.14 -16.07 6.12
CA ASN A 85 -13.11 -15.19 5.47
C ASN A 85 -12.58 -13.76 5.20
N GLY A 86 -11.31 -13.47 5.55
CA GLY A 86 -10.67 -12.18 5.40
C GLY A 86 -10.94 -11.18 6.53
N ASP A 87 -11.58 -11.57 7.63
CA ASP A 87 -11.73 -10.69 8.78
C ASP A 87 -10.45 -10.62 9.61
N ILE A 88 -10.15 -9.44 10.15
CA ILE A 88 -8.99 -9.23 11.01
C ILE A 88 -9.46 -9.22 12.45
N THR A 89 -8.96 -10.15 13.24
CA THR A 89 -9.30 -10.28 14.65
C THR A 89 -8.04 -10.34 15.49
N TRP A 90 -8.14 -9.80 16.70
CA TRP A 90 -7.11 -9.94 17.71
C TRP A 90 -7.32 -11.26 18.44
N ARG A 91 -6.26 -12.06 18.56
CA ARG A 91 -6.31 -13.35 19.26
C ARG A 91 -5.21 -13.42 20.31
N ASP A 92 -5.62 -13.72 21.54
CA ASP A 92 -4.72 -13.77 22.68
C ASP A 92 -3.93 -15.10 22.75
N ASP A 93 -4.32 -16.09 21.94
CA ASP A 93 -3.71 -17.42 21.87
C ASP A 93 -2.75 -17.60 20.69
N VAL A 94 -2.63 -16.59 19.83
CA VAL A 94 -1.75 -16.58 18.66
C VAL A 94 -0.65 -15.54 18.86
N THR A 95 0.60 -15.97 18.71
CA THR A 95 1.79 -15.14 18.91
C THR A 95 2.81 -15.38 17.79
N ALA A 96 3.75 -14.44 17.62
CA ALA A 96 4.94 -14.65 16.78
C ALA A 96 5.66 -15.99 17.00
N LYS A 97 5.62 -16.55 18.22
CA LYS A 97 6.32 -17.79 18.59
C LYS A 97 5.57 -19.04 18.18
N ASN A 98 4.24 -19.06 18.38
CA ASN A 98 3.43 -20.28 18.21
C ASN A 98 2.59 -20.30 16.94
N HIS A 99 2.55 -19.23 16.12
CA HIS A 99 1.68 -19.18 14.93
C HIS A 99 1.94 -20.30 13.91
N LYS A 100 3.10 -20.96 13.96
CA LYS A 100 3.45 -22.11 13.11
C LYS A 100 3.16 -23.46 13.76
N ASP A 101 2.82 -23.47 15.04
CA ASP A 101 2.56 -24.69 15.79
C ASP A 101 1.24 -25.31 15.32
N LYS A 102 1.23 -26.64 15.25
CA LYS A 102 0.09 -27.40 14.77
C LYS A 102 -1.14 -27.13 15.65
N GLY A 103 -2.19 -26.60 15.06
CA GLY A 103 -3.47 -26.33 15.73
C GLY A 103 -3.66 -24.88 16.22
N VAL A 104 -2.63 -24.03 16.15
CA VAL A 104 -2.74 -22.61 16.55
C VAL A 104 -3.49 -21.81 15.47
N LEU A 105 -3.00 -21.88 14.23
CA LEU A 105 -3.72 -21.37 13.07
C LEU A 105 -4.48 -22.50 12.38
N GLN A 106 -5.75 -22.25 12.09
CA GLN A 106 -6.58 -23.14 11.28
C GLN A 106 -6.25 -22.96 9.78
N LYS A 107 -6.69 -23.89 8.94
CA LYS A 107 -6.47 -23.81 7.50
C LYS A 107 -7.07 -22.51 6.92
N GLY A 108 -6.26 -21.75 6.19
CA GLY A 108 -6.64 -20.46 5.59
C GLY A 108 -6.46 -19.25 6.51
N GLN A 109 -6.04 -19.47 7.76
CA GLN A 109 -5.72 -18.41 8.70
C GLN A 109 -4.31 -17.87 8.49
N THR A 110 -4.14 -16.55 8.55
CA THR A 110 -2.84 -15.89 8.35
C THR A 110 -2.47 -15.03 9.55
N TYR A 111 -1.28 -15.24 10.10
CA TYR A 111 -0.72 -14.37 11.13
C TYR A 111 -0.31 -13.01 10.52
N ARG A 112 -0.74 -11.90 11.15
CA ARG A 112 -0.45 -10.54 10.70
C ARG A 112 0.45 -9.75 11.67
N GLY A 113 0.56 -10.20 12.93
CA GLY A 113 1.44 -9.61 13.94
C GLY A 113 0.85 -8.40 14.65
N THR A 114 1.70 -7.66 15.38
CA THR A 114 1.25 -6.58 16.27
C THR A 114 0.84 -5.30 15.55
N TYR A 115 1.27 -5.12 14.29
CA TYR A 115 0.94 -3.99 13.44
C TYR A 115 0.64 -4.48 12.03
N TYR A 116 -0.51 -4.06 11.48
CA TYR A 116 -0.89 -4.43 10.12
C TYR A 116 -1.69 -3.31 9.47
N GLU A 117 -1.46 -3.11 8.17
CA GLU A 117 -2.23 -2.18 7.37
C GLU A 117 -2.78 -2.88 6.14
N ARG A 118 -4.03 -2.56 5.79
CA ARG A 118 -4.60 -2.98 4.51
C ARG A 118 -5.62 -1.99 3.99
N THR A 119 -5.84 -2.04 2.69
CA THR A 119 -6.92 -1.31 2.05
C THR A 119 -8.17 -2.19 1.94
N LYS A 120 -9.33 -1.69 2.36
CA LYS A 120 -10.62 -2.41 2.27
C LYS A 120 -11.71 -1.47 1.79
N THR A 121 -12.72 -1.98 1.07
CA THR A 121 -13.91 -1.19 0.76
C THR A 121 -14.95 -1.51 1.79
N TRP A 122 -15.42 -0.46 2.43
CA TRP A 122 -16.55 -0.52 3.32
C TRP A 122 -17.81 -0.17 2.54
N ASP A 123 -18.87 -0.91 2.80
CA ASP A 123 -20.24 -0.56 2.43
C ASP A 123 -21.10 -0.76 3.67
N ASN A 124 -21.04 0.19 4.58
CA ASN A 124 -21.79 0.15 5.82
C ASN A 124 -22.34 1.55 6.16
N LYS A 125 -23.11 1.65 7.24
CA LYS A 125 -23.74 2.91 7.66
C LYS A 125 -22.73 4.02 8.02
N LYS A 126 -21.50 3.68 8.43
CA LYS A 126 -20.48 4.66 8.83
C LYS A 126 -19.76 5.27 7.63
N HIS A 127 -19.43 4.44 6.64
CA HIS A 127 -18.74 4.88 5.43
C HIS A 127 -18.99 3.89 4.29
N LYS A 128 -19.10 4.44 3.08
CA LYS A 128 -19.13 3.71 1.83
C LYS A 128 -17.98 4.18 0.97
N GLY A 129 -17.00 3.32 0.71
CA GLY A 129 -15.79 3.71 -0.02
C GLY A 129 -14.55 2.95 0.41
N LEU A 130 -13.43 3.27 -0.23
CA LEU A 130 -12.12 2.70 0.09
C LEU A 130 -11.56 3.34 1.36
N VAL A 131 -11.06 2.51 2.28
CA VAL A 131 -10.38 2.94 3.50
C VAL A 131 -9.04 2.23 3.65
N LEU A 132 -8.12 2.87 4.37
CA LEU A 132 -6.93 2.26 4.94
C LEU A 132 -7.26 1.87 6.38
N GLU A 133 -7.35 0.58 6.65
CA GLU A 133 -7.45 0.05 8.01
C GLU A 133 -6.04 -0.10 8.58
N THR A 134 -5.80 0.46 9.76
CA THR A 134 -4.55 0.36 10.51
C THR A 134 -4.83 -0.34 11.84
N TYR A 135 -4.18 -1.48 12.02
CA TYR A 135 -4.31 -2.35 13.18
C TYR A 135 -3.08 -2.16 14.06
N HIS A 136 -3.29 -1.74 15.32
CA HIS A 136 -2.23 -1.33 16.24
C HIS A 136 -2.00 -2.37 17.35
N THR A 137 -0.88 -2.21 18.05
CA THR A 137 -0.36 -3.09 19.11
C THR A 137 -1.25 -3.23 20.34
N TYR A 138 -2.33 -2.46 20.46
CA TYR A 138 -3.20 -2.37 21.65
C TYR A 138 -4.65 -2.78 21.37
N LYS A 139 -4.87 -3.75 20.47
CA LYS A 139 -6.21 -4.18 20.01
C LYS A 139 -7.06 -3.05 19.41
N LYS A 140 -6.43 -1.95 19.00
CA LYS A 140 -7.09 -0.79 18.41
C LYS A 140 -6.96 -0.85 16.90
N MET A 141 -8.08 -0.65 16.21
CA MET A 141 -8.12 -0.41 14.78
C MET A 141 -8.53 1.03 14.54
N ASP A 142 -7.71 1.76 13.80
CA ASP A 142 -8.00 3.07 13.24
C ASP A 142 -8.22 2.94 11.74
N TYR A 143 -8.93 3.90 11.13
CA TYR A 143 -9.09 3.93 9.68
C TYR A 143 -8.98 5.35 9.12
N SER A 144 -8.54 5.44 7.87
CA SER A 144 -8.51 6.69 7.10
C SER A 144 -9.25 6.49 5.79
N ARG A 145 -10.10 7.45 5.40
CA ARG A 145 -10.82 7.36 4.12
C ARG A 145 -9.89 7.71 2.98
N ALA A 146 -10.13 7.14 1.81
CA ALA A 146 -9.47 7.59 0.59
C ALA A 146 -9.83 9.05 0.34
N LYS A 147 -8.79 9.88 0.13
CA LYS A 147 -8.90 11.31 -0.14
C LYS A 147 -8.76 11.58 -1.63
N GLU A 148 -7.73 11.03 -2.24
CA GLU A 148 -7.42 11.22 -3.64
C GLU A 148 -6.90 9.92 -4.25
N MET A 149 -7.20 9.71 -5.52
CA MET A 149 -6.77 8.56 -6.30
C MET A 149 -5.99 9.08 -7.50
N SER A 150 -4.89 8.41 -7.84
CA SER A 150 -4.05 8.81 -8.97
C SER A 150 -3.56 7.62 -9.78
N VAL A 151 -3.27 7.87 -11.05
CA VAL A 151 -2.60 6.94 -11.96
C VAL A 151 -1.23 7.48 -12.32
N GLU A 152 -0.17 6.79 -11.93
CA GLU A 152 1.20 7.12 -12.31
C GLU A 152 1.64 6.20 -13.44
N ILE A 153 2.18 6.80 -14.50
CA ILE A 153 2.71 6.08 -15.66
C ILE A 153 4.17 6.49 -15.78
N ASP A 154 5.05 5.68 -15.23
CA ASP A 154 6.50 5.89 -15.27
C ASP A 154 7.16 4.85 -16.14
N GLY A 155 8.32 5.17 -16.71
CA GLY A 155 9.05 4.18 -17.47
C GLY A 155 10.25 4.76 -18.20
N GLU A 156 10.65 4.08 -19.27
CA GLU A 156 11.74 4.51 -20.13
C GLU A 156 11.45 4.17 -21.59
N MET A 157 11.75 5.11 -22.47
CA MET A 157 11.67 4.87 -23.90
C MET A 157 12.76 3.91 -24.34
N ARG A 158 12.39 2.84 -25.04
CA ARG A 158 13.33 1.95 -25.75
C ARG A 158 13.92 2.64 -26.98
N ASN A 159 13.12 3.49 -27.63
CA ASN A 159 13.48 4.28 -28.80
C ASN A 159 12.53 5.49 -28.92
N SER A 160 12.62 6.28 -30.00
CA SER A 160 11.79 7.49 -30.16
C SER A 160 10.27 7.26 -30.29
N LYS A 161 9.80 6.01 -30.40
CA LYS A 161 8.39 5.68 -30.62
C LYS A 161 7.77 4.80 -29.55
N ILE A 162 8.56 3.93 -28.91
CA ILE A 162 8.08 2.89 -28.00
C ILE A 162 8.84 2.95 -26.67
N GLY A 163 8.11 2.87 -25.55
CA GLY A 163 8.67 2.77 -24.20
C GLY A 163 8.02 1.69 -23.37
N ASP A 164 8.77 1.19 -22.41
CA ASP A 164 8.28 0.32 -21.33
C ASP A 164 7.82 1.18 -20.17
N VAL A 165 6.62 0.90 -19.66
CA VAL A 165 6.04 1.66 -18.55
C VAL A 165 5.42 0.77 -17.49
N ASP A 166 5.46 1.25 -16.25
CA ASP A 166 4.64 0.81 -15.14
C ASP A 166 3.42 1.72 -15.03
N VAL A 167 2.23 1.14 -15.03
CA VAL A 167 0.97 1.83 -14.69
C VAL A 167 0.62 1.53 -13.24
N ARG A 168 0.88 2.48 -12.34
CA ARG A 168 0.59 2.37 -10.90
C ARG A 168 -0.71 3.06 -10.55
N LEU A 169 -1.55 2.37 -9.79
CA LEU A 169 -2.79 2.90 -9.24
C LEU A 169 -2.57 3.25 -7.78
N ASN A 170 -2.47 4.52 -7.47
CA ASN A 170 -2.19 5.01 -6.12
C ASN A 170 -3.45 5.62 -5.48
N VAL A 171 -3.47 5.61 -4.16
CA VAL A 171 -4.47 6.29 -3.34
C VAL A 171 -3.78 7.02 -2.21
N THR A 172 -4.10 8.29 -2.05
CA THR A 172 -3.77 9.13 -0.91
C THR A 172 -4.96 9.10 0.05
N PHE A 173 -4.69 8.80 1.32
CA PHE A 173 -5.70 8.77 2.38
C PHE A 173 -5.73 10.09 3.17
N GLU A 174 -6.83 10.37 3.87
CA GLU A 174 -6.99 11.60 4.69
C GLU A 174 -5.86 11.83 5.70
N ASN A 175 -5.25 10.76 6.22
CA ASN A 175 -4.09 10.80 7.10
C ASN A 175 -2.76 11.09 6.39
N GLY A 176 -2.78 11.39 5.08
CA GLY A 176 -1.60 11.70 4.27
C GLY A 176 -0.81 10.49 3.77
N LYS A 177 -1.17 9.25 4.16
CA LYS A 177 -0.49 8.05 3.64
C LYS A 177 -0.88 7.78 2.19
N ILE A 178 0.09 7.32 1.42
CA ILE A 178 -0.11 6.87 0.03
C ILE A 178 0.05 5.35 -0.03
N LYS A 179 -0.86 4.65 -0.71
CA LYS A 179 -0.73 3.21 -1.00
C LYS A 179 -0.93 2.94 -2.49
N THR A 180 -0.12 2.05 -3.02
CA THR A 180 -0.30 1.49 -4.36
C THR A 180 -1.27 0.31 -4.30
N LEU A 181 -2.40 0.41 -4.99
CA LEU A 181 -3.40 -0.65 -5.09
C LEU A 181 -3.02 -1.70 -6.15
N GLY A 182 -2.18 -1.33 -7.10
CA GLY A 182 -1.62 -2.22 -8.11
C GLY A 182 -0.58 -1.51 -8.97
N SER A 183 0.40 -2.28 -9.45
CA SER A 183 1.38 -1.89 -10.46
C SER A 183 1.28 -2.88 -11.60
N TYR A 184 1.22 -2.39 -12.83
CA TYR A 184 0.99 -3.20 -14.00
C TYR A 184 1.87 -2.76 -15.14
N ASP A 185 2.57 -3.71 -15.75
CA ASP A 185 3.42 -3.44 -16.90
C ASP A 185 2.58 -2.95 -18.09
N GLY A 186 3.19 -2.16 -18.95
CA GLY A 186 2.60 -1.73 -20.20
C GLY A 186 3.62 -1.21 -21.20
N VAL A 187 3.13 -1.00 -22.41
CA VAL A 187 3.90 -0.43 -23.53
C VAL A 187 3.28 0.90 -23.91
N ALA A 188 4.09 1.95 -23.86
CA ALA A 188 3.74 3.29 -24.28
C ALA A 188 4.16 3.54 -25.72
N GLY A 189 3.26 4.15 -26.51
CA GLY A 189 3.59 4.52 -27.88
C GLY A 189 3.62 3.34 -28.86
N GLY A 190 4.14 3.56 -30.07
CA GLY A 190 4.15 2.57 -31.15
C GLY A 190 4.01 3.17 -32.54
N PHE A 191 3.22 2.51 -33.38
CA PHE A 191 2.91 2.95 -34.74
C PHE A 191 1.97 4.18 -34.73
N GLY A 192 1.92 4.96 -35.81
CA GLY A 192 1.03 6.14 -35.89
C GLY A 192 1.57 7.36 -35.13
N ASN A 193 0.83 7.85 -34.14
CA ASN A 193 1.05 9.14 -33.42
C ASN A 193 2.23 9.14 -32.42
N GLY A 194 3.15 8.17 -32.51
CA GLY A 194 4.38 8.12 -31.72
C GLY A 194 4.21 8.02 -30.20
N ALA A 195 5.28 8.29 -29.46
CA ALA A 195 5.33 8.24 -27.99
C ALA A 195 4.27 9.17 -27.35
N PRO A 196 3.64 8.80 -26.21
CA PRO A 196 2.75 9.71 -25.47
C PRO A 196 3.52 10.96 -25.01
N GLU A 197 2.82 12.07 -24.82
CA GLU A 197 3.44 13.24 -24.21
C GLU A 197 3.54 13.03 -22.69
N ASN A 198 4.68 13.42 -22.11
CA ASN A 198 4.79 13.52 -20.66
C ASN A 198 4.00 14.73 -20.15
N GLY A 199 3.40 14.60 -18.98
CA GLY A 199 2.65 15.68 -18.33
C GLY A 199 1.46 15.18 -17.52
N GLU A 200 0.67 16.14 -17.05
CA GLU A 200 -0.52 15.91 -16.25
C GLU A 200 -1.75 15.62 -17.12
N TYR A 201 -2.49 14.61 -16.72
CA TYR A 201 -3.71 14.13 -17.36
C TYR A 201 -4.80 13.93 -16.31
N THR A 202 -6.04 13.81 -16.77
CA THR A 202 -7.09 13.14 -16.02
C THR A 202 -7.45 11.83 -16.72
N VAL A 203 -7.69 10.80 -15.93
CA VAL A 203 -8.30 9.55 -16.40
C VAL A 203 -9.78 9.63 -16.13
N ASP A 204 -10.56 9.64 -17.19
CA ASP A 204 -12.01 9.50 -17.12
C ASP A 204 -12.50 8.40 -18.06
N SER A 205 -13.80 8.10 -17.95
CA SER A 205 -14.53 7.12 -18.75
C SER A 205 -14.11 5.66 -18.53
N TYR A 206 -15.09 4.76 -18.59
CA TYR A 206 -14.87 3.33 -18.76
C TYR A 206 -15.71 2.89 -19.95
N GLN A 207 -15.06 2.29 -20.95
CA GLN A 207 -15.76 1.56 -21.99
C GLN A 207 -15.38 0.09 -21.94
N ASP A 208 -16.39 -0.77 -21.90
CA ASP A 208 -16.22 -2.21 -22.14
C ASP A 208 -15.88 -2.44 -23.63
N ARG A 209 -14.65 -2.88 -23.90
CA ARG A 209 -14.15 -3.29 -25.22
C ARG A 209 -14.11 -4.82 -25.37
N GLY A 210 -14.73 -5.52 -24.43
CA GLY A 210 -14.94 -6.96 -24.41
C GLY A 210 -15.80 -7.45 -25.58
N PRO A 211 -15.85 -8.77 -25.83
CA PRO A 211 -16.67 -9.36 -26.90
C PRO A 211 -18.18 -9.10 -26.74
N LYS A 212 -18.64 -8.84 -25.50
CA LYS A 212 -20.04 -8.52 -25.18
C LYS A 212 -20.31 -7.01 -25.14
N GLY A 213 -19.26 -6.19 -25.20
CA GLY A 213 -19.33 -4.73 -25.15
C GLY A 213 -19.15 -4.12 -26.53
N TRP A 214 -18.62 -2.88 -26.55
CA TRP A 214 -18.26 -2.21 -27.81
C TRP A 214 -16.89 -2.70 -28.28
N TYR A 215 -16.88 -3.90 -28.83
CA TYR A 215 -15.69 -4.66 -29.16
C TYR A 215 -14.75 -3.92 -30.13
N ILE A 216 -13.48 -3.84 -29.74
CA ILE A 216 -12.39 -3.36 -30.59
C ILE A 216 -11.25 -4.35 -30.46
N LYS A 217 -10.89 -5.04 -31.56
CA LYS A 217 -9.84 -6.07 -31.59
C LYS A 217 -8.50 -5.58 -31.03
N GLY A 218 -8.13 -4.33 -31.29
CA GLY A 218 -6.86 -3.73 -30.83
C GLY A 218 -6.84 -3.27 -29.37
N MET A 219 -7.98 -3.32 -28.66
CA MET A 219 -8.12 -2.94 -27.25
C MET A 219 -8.68 -4.11 -26.43
N ASN A 220 -8.55 -5.32 -26.97
CA ASN A 220 -9.06 -6.55 -26.38
C ASN A 220 -7.96 -7.60 -26.39
N ARG A 221 -7.76 -8.24 -25.24
CA ARG A 221 -6.85 -9.37 -25.10
C ARG A 221 -7.49 -10.47 -24.27
N ASP A 222 -7.46 -11.70 -24.79
CA ASP A 222 -7.94 -12.90 -24.10
C ASP A 222 -9.37 -12.75 -23.55
N GLY A 223 -10.21 -12.02 -24.28
CA GLY A 223 -11.61 -11.72 -23.93
C GLY A 223 -11.78 -10.56 -22.95
N ILE A 224 -10.69 -9.95 -22.46
CA ILE A 224 -10.69 -8.77 -21.61
C ILE A 224 -10.44 -7.54 -22.47
N GLY A 225 -11.43 -6.68 -22.61
CA GLY A 225 -11.27 -5.43 -23.33
C GLY A 225 -11.81 -4.26 -22.52
N PHE A 226 -11.00 -3.22 -22.40
CA PHE A 226 -11.37 -1.97 -21.74
C PHE A 226 -10.66 -0.81 -22.41
N SER A 227 -11.19 0.38 -22.23
CA SER A 227 -10.45 1.62 -22.48
C SER A 227 -10.83 2.70 -21.49
N TYR A 228 -9.83 3.43 -21.03
CA TYR A 228 -9.96 4.66 -20.24
C TYR A 228 -9.32 5.79 -21.04
N ASN A 229 -9.96 6.95 -21.09
CA ASN A 229 -9.39 8.11 -21.77
C ASN A 229 -8.37 8.81 -20.85
N LEU A 230 -7.30 9.32 -21.45
CA LEU A 230 -6.32 10.19 -20.83
C LEU A 230 -6.48 11.57 -21.44
N ASN A 231 -7.05 12.51 -20.68
CA ASN A 231 -7.32 13.86 -21.15
C ASN A 231 -6.23 14.80 -20.63
N PRO A 232 -5.41 15.41 -21.52
CA PRO A 232 -4.31 16.27 -21.12
C PRO A 232 -4.83 17.50 -20.39
N GLN A 233 -4.14 17.90 -19.32
CA GLN A 233 -4.41 19.15 -18.58
C GLN A 233 -3.48 20.29 -19.04
N PHE A 234 -3.04 20.20 -20.29
CA PHE A 234 -2.10 21.12 -20.93
C PHE A 234 -2.39 21.23 -22.43
N ASP A 235 -1.88 22.29 -23.06
CA ASP A 235 -2.08 22.52 -24.48
C ASP A 235 -1.33 21.48 -25.34
N THR A 236 -2.09 20.69 -26.08
CA THR A 236 -1.55 19.72 -27.03
C THR A 236 -2.49 19.52 -28.22
N GLY A 237 -1.91 19.12 -29.36
CA GLY A 237 -2.67 18.62 -30.52
C GLY A 237 -3.10 17.16 -30.35
N ARG A 238 -2.60 16.46 -29.34
CA ARG A 238 -2.91 15.05 -29.12
C ARG A 238 -4.31 14.88 -28.55
N SER A 239 -5.11 14.06 -29.22
CA SER A 239 -6.43 13.63 -28.74
C SER A 239 -6.53 12.09 -28.71
N LEU A 240 -7.57 11.57 -28.04
CA LEU A 240 -7.91 10.15 -28.01
C LEU A 240 -6.82 9.22 -27.42
N LEU A 241 -5.93 9.76 -26.58
CA LEU A 241 -4.97 8.98 -25.81
C LEU A 241 -5.72 8.10 -24.78
N ARG A 242 -5.34 6.82 -24.67
CA ARG A 242 -6.05 5.86 -23.82
C ARG A 242 -5.12 4.90 -23.09
N ILE A 243 -5.60 4.39 -21.96
CA ILE A 243 -5.12 3.16 -21.34
C ILE A 243 -6.06 2.03 -21.75
N HIS A 244 -5.54 0.98 -22.37
CA HIS A 244 -6.33 -0.19 -22.78
C HIS A 244 -5.54 -1.49 -22.62
N ALA A 245 -6.20 -2.64 -22.63
CA ALA A 245 -5.50 -3.92 -22.68
C ALA A 245 -4.70 -4.04 -23.98
N ASP A 246 -3.45 -4.50 -23.89
CA ASP A 246 -2.61 -4.82 -25.04
C ASP A 246 -1.87 -6.15 -24.82
N GLY A 247 -1.90 -6.99 -25.84
CA GLY A 247 -1.51 -8.40 -25.76
C GLY A 247 -0.03 -8.67 -25.97
N ASN A 248 0.84 -7.79 -25.48
CA ASN A 248 2.28 -7.79 -25.73
C ASN A 248 2.65 -7.77 -27.22
N LYS A 249 1.79 -7.22 -28.08
CA LYS A 249 2.18 -6.87 -29.45
C LYS A 249 2.83 -5.50 -29.37
N GLU A 250 4.11 -5.42 -29.69
CA GLU A 250 4.86 -4.19 -29.47
C GLU A 250 4.27 -3.03 -30.29
N GLY A 251 3.82 -1.99 -29.57
CA GLY A 251 3.36 -0.74 -30.13
C GLY A 251 1.84 -0.60 -30.17
N THR A 252 1.34 0.40 -29.46
CA THR A 252 -0.01 0.95 -29.59
C THR A 252 -0.03 2.14 -30.56
N ARG A 253 -1.21 2.61 -30.96
CA ARG A 253 -1.34 3.83 -31.79
C ARG A 253 -1.13 5.11 -30.96
N GLY A 254 0.02 5.20 -30.29
CA GLY A 254 0.31 6.28 -29.35
C GLY A 254 -0.46 6.21 -28.04
N CYS A 255 -0.96 5.04 -27.64
CA CYS A 255 -1.67 4.84 -26.37
C CYS A 255 -0.74 4.24 -25.30
N ILE A 256 -1.32 3.87 -24.16
CA ILE A 256 -0.68 3.03 -23.14
C ILE A 256 -1.39 1.67 -23.18
N GLY A 257 -0.69 0.66 -23.68
CA GLY A 257 -1.17 -0.71 -23.75
C GLY A 257 -0.77 -1.47 -22.49
N MET A 258 -1.72 -1.80 -21.63
CA MET A 258 -1.47 -2.63 -20.45
C MET A 258 -1.17 -4.07 -20.85
N SER A 259 -0.02 -4.55 -20.42
CA SER A 259 0.48 -5.89 -20.63
C SER A 259 -0.02 -6.85 -19.56
N GLY A 260 -0.01 -8.15 -19.87
CA GLY A 260 -0.30 -9.22 -18.91
C GLY A 260 -1.37 -10.20 -19.36
N ASP A 261 -1.57 -11.23 -18.54
CA ASP A 261 -2.59 -12.24 -18.76
C ASP A 261 -4.00 -11.75 -18.36
N LYS A 262 -4.99 -12.62 -18.56
CA LYS A 262 -6.38 -12.37 -18.19
C LYS A 262 -6.55 -11.94 -16.72
N ILE A 263 -5.75 -12.49 -15.80
CA ILE A 263 -5.86 -12.19 -14.36
C ILE A 263 -5.37 -10.78 -14.09
N VAL A 264 -4.21 -10.40 -14.64
CA VAL A 264 -3.63 -9.06 -14.50
C VAL A 264 -4.56 -7.99 -15.08
N LEU A 265 -5.07 -8.21 -16.30
CA LEU A 265 -5.95 -7.27 -16.99
C LEU A 265 -7.31 -7.12 -16.28
N THR A 266 -7.87 -8.23 -15.77
CA THR A 266 -9.12 -8.19 -15.00
C THR A 266 -8.92 -7.47 -13.67
N THR A 267 -7.82 -7.75 -12.97
CA THR A 267 -7.51 -7.14 -11.67
C THR A 267 -7.33 -5.64 -11.80
N SER A 268 -6.53 -5.18 -12.77
CA SER A 268 -6.32 -3.75 -13.03
C SER A 268 -7.63 -3.02 -13.36
N THR A 269 -8.47 -3.62 -14.20
CA THR A 269 -9.78 -3.08 -14.57
C THR A 269 -10.70 -2.96 -13.34
N ASN A 270 -10.78 -4.01 -12.52
CA ASN A 270 -11.62 -4.01 -11.33
C ASN A 270 -11.15 -2.96 -10.30
N THR A 271 -9.83 -2.86 -10.09
CA THR A 271 -9.24 -1.86 -9.20
C THR A 271 -9.55 -0.44 -9.67
N ARG A 272 -9.31 -0.13 -10.95
CA ARG A 272 -9.56 1.21 -11.50
C ARG A 272 -11.06 1.57 -11.51
N ASN A 273 -11.93 0.64 -11.87
CA ASN A 273 -13.38 0.87 -11.83
C ASN A 273 -13.90 1.13 -10.41
N ARG A 274 -13.34 0.46 -9.41
CA ARG A 274 -13.64 0.71 -7.99
C ARG A 274 -13.22 2.11 -7.57
N MET A 275 -12.08 2.61 -8.09
CA MET A 275 -11.61 3.97 -7.85
C MET A 275 -12.56 5.02 -8.43
N MET A 276 -12.91 4.89 -9.72
CA MET A 276 -13.74 5.89 -10.41
C MET A 276 -15.18 5.99 -9.88
N LYS A 277 -15.73 4.91 -9.29
CA LYS A 277 -17.06 4.92 -8.67
C LYS A 277 -17.18 5.86 -7.46
N THR A 278 -16.07 6.37 -6.92
CA THR A 278 -16.06 7.13 -5.66
C THR A 278 -15.85 8.63 -5.78
N GLY A 279 -15.53 9.22 -6.96
CA GLY A 279 -15.16 10.64 -6.97
C GLY A 279 -14.96 11.39 -8.30
N GLY A 280 -15.41 10.88 -9.45
CA GLY A 280 -15.22 11.56 -10.74
C GLY A 280 -13.87 11.24 -11.42
N PRO A 281 -13.35 12.11 -12.32
CA PRO A 281 -12.08 11.89 -13.01
C PRO A 281 -10.91 11.73 -12.03
N VAL A 282 -10.03 10.78 -12.32
CA VAL A 282 -8.87 10.43 -11.48
C VAL A 282 -7.66 11.17 -12.01
N SER A 283 -6.83 11.79 -11.15
CA SER A 283 -5.61 12.46 -11.59
C SER A 283 -4.64 11.44 -12.18
N ALA A 284 -3.87 11.83 -13.20
CA ALA A 284 -2.87 10.96 -13.80
C ALA A 284 -1.64 11.75 -14.24
N ASN A 285 -0.48 11.12 -14.17
CA ASN A 285 0.76 11.72 -14.61
C ASN A 285 1.56 10.73 -15.46
N ILE A 286 2.01 11.20 -16.63
CA ILE A 286 2.90 10.44 -17.52
C ILE A 286 4.30 11.02 -17.41
N ASN A 287 5.25 10.20 -17.00
CA ASN A 287 6.65 10.57 -16.80
C ASN A 287 7.57 9.44 -17.29
N ILE A 288 7.72 9.35 -18.61
CA ILE A 288 8.58 8.38 -19.27
C ILE A 288 9.95 9.00 -19.52
N LYS A 289 11.01 8.37 -19.03
CA LYS A 289 12.39 8.81 -19.27
C LYS A 289 12.76 8.69 -20.74
N ASN A 290 13.61 9.61 -21.20
CA ASN A 290 14.06 9.68 -22.59
C ASN A 290 12.91 9.83 -23.61
N ASN A 291 11.74 10.30 -23.16
CA ASN A 291 10.61 10.56 -24.02
C ASN A 291 10.91 11.77 -24.92
N PRO A 292 10.86 11.62 -26.26
CA PRO A 292 11.04 12.76 -27.17
C PRO A 292 9.92 13.79 -27.06
N ASN A 293 8.75 13.39 -26.55
CA ASN A 293 7.58 14.23 -26.39
C ASN A 293 7.44 14.71 -24.93
N ASN A 294 8.23 15.71 -24.55
CA ASN A 294 8.19 16.31 -23.22
C ASN A 294 7.46 17.65 -23.24
N ASN A 295 6.42 17.78 -22.42
CA ASN A 295 5.90 19.09 -22.07
C ASN A 295 6.57 19.59 -20.77
N GLY A 296 7.10 20.82 -20.77
CA GLY A 296 7.58 21.49 -19.55
C GLY A 296 9.02 21.25 -19.08
N ARG A 297 9.89 20.53 -19.82
CA ARG A 297 11.34 20.50 -19.55
C ARG A 297 12.14 20.63 -20.85
N SER A 298 12.66 21.85 -21.08
CA SER A 298 13.72 22.23 -22.04
C SER A 298 14.03 21.20 -23.14
N GLY A 299 13.22 21.17 -24.19
CA GLY A 299 13.47 20.35 -25.36
C GLY A 299 12.38 20.60 -26.38
N ALA A 300 12.76 20.94 -27.61
CA ALA A 300 11.84 21.34 -28.67
C ALA A 300 10.66 20.36 -28.82
N LYS A 301 9.46 20.92 -29.01
CA LYS A 301 8.26 20.19 -29.42
C LYS A 301 8.61 19.44 -30.72
N ILE A 302 8.76 18.12 -30.68
CA ILE A 302 8.89 17.35 -31.93
C ILE A 302 7.48 17.23 -32.50
N PRO A 303 7.23 17.70 -33.74
CA PRO A 303 5.94 17.55 -34.37
C PRO A 303 5.53 16.08 -34.43
N ASN A 304 4.23 15.84 -34.25
CA ASN A 304 3.60 14.54 -34.40
C ASN A 304 4.06 13.92 -35.71
N VAL A 305 4.62 12.71 -35.69
CA VAL A 305 5.18 12.08 -36.92
C VAL A 305 4.10 11.69 -37.95
N ASN A 306 2.82 11.97 -37.71
CA ASN A 306 1.72 11.75 -38.66
C ASN A 306 0.48 12.66 -38.40
N GLU A 307 0.68 13.96 -38.20
CA GLU A 307 -0.31 14.98 -38.61
C GLU A 307 0.24 15.77 -39.79
#